data_AF-A0A2R7UCZ8-F1
#
_entry.id   AF-A0A2R7UCZ8-F1
#
_cell.length_a   1.000
_cell.length_b   1.000
_cell.length_c   1.000
_cell.angle_alpha   90.00
_cell.angle_beta   90.00
_cell.angle_gamma   90.00
#
_symmetry.space_group_name_H-M   'P 1'
#
loop_
_entity.id
_entity.type
_entity.pdbx_description
1 polymer ?
#
loop_
_entity_poly.entity_id
_entity_poly.type
_entity_poly.pdbx_seq_one_letter_code
_entity_poly.pdbx_strand_id
1 'polypeptide(L)'
;MITKMGNSFPICAQTYAGALAAALRTELGTSHRAIKTLRHWTDASERTAKHWLAGSHGPSGLHLIELMRHSEHALQAVLELAQRNSSVAVVWLPALRERLLDVAEMIDVCLGPGSAH
;
A
#
# COMPACT_ATOMS: atom_id res chain seq x y z
N MET A 1 -1.50 -39.08 18.90
CA MET A 1 -2.41 -37.99 18.49
C MET A 1 -1.82 -37.39 17.21
N ILE A 2 -2.40 -37.69 16.04
CA ILE A 2 -1.95 -37.10 14.77
C ILE A 2 -2.70 -35.77 14.63
N THR A 3 -1.99 -34.66 14.80
CA THR A 3 -2.56 -33.34 14.52
C THR A 3 -2.77 -33.22 13.01
N LYS A 4 -4.05 -33.21 12.61
CA LYS A 4 -4.45 -32.90 11.23
C LYS A 4 -4.01 -31.46 10.94
N MET A 5 -2.86 -31.28 10.30
CA MET A 5 -2.48 -29.98 9.74
C MET A 5 -3.55 -29.61 8.73
N GLY A 6 -4.32 -28.55 9.01
CA GLY A 6 -5.19 -27.95 8.01
C GLY A 6 -4.36 -27.50 6.81
N ASN A 7 -4.97 -27.52 5.62
CA ASN A 7 -4.31 -27.09 4.39
C ASN A 7 -3.64 -25.72 4.59
N SER A 8 -2.36 -25.60 4.20
CA SER A 8 -1.61 -24.36 4.33
C SER A 8 -2.25 -23.30 3.44
N PHE A 9 -2.56 -22.14 4.03
CA PHE A 9 -3.01 -20.99 3.26
C PHE A 9 -1.86 -20.55 2.33
N PRO A 10 -2.13 -20.17 1.07
CA PRO A 10 -1.08 -19.81 0.11
C PRO A 10 -0.21 -18.63 0.56
N ILE A 11 -0.75 -17.75 1.42
CA ILE A 11 0.01 -16.72 2.13
C ILE A 11 0.18 -17.17 3.59
N CYS A 12 1.41 -17.42 4.04
CA CYS A 12 1.63 -17.76 5.44
C CYS A 12 1.46 -16.53 6.35
N ALA A 13 1.04 -16.76 7.60
CA ALA A 13 0.77 -15.71 8.57
C ALA A 13 2.00 -14.82 8.85
N GLN A 14 3.22 -15.37 8.73
CA GLN A 14 4.46 -14.62 8.93
C GLN A 14 4.68 -13.58 7.81
N THR A 15 4.42 -13.94 6.55
CA THR A 15 4.52 -13.01 5.43
C THR A 15 3.52 -11.87 5.57
N TYR A 16 2.27 -12.19 5.93
CA TYR A 16 1.25 -11.18 6.19
C TYR A 16 1.64 -10.24 7.34
N ALA A 17 2.01 -10.78 8.49
CA ALA A 17 2.40 -9.98 9.65
C ALA A 17 3.66 -9.13 9.37
N GLY A 18 4.63 -9.69 8.66
CA GLY A 18 5.87 -9.01 8.30
C GLY A 18 5.65 -7.85 7.34
N ALA A 19 4.84 -8.04 6.30
CA ALA A 19 4.51 -6.98 5.32
C ALA A 19 3.77 -5.82 5.99
N LEU A 20 2.76 -6.11 6.81
CA LEU A 20 2.03 -5.07 7.54
C LEU A 20 2.92 -4.37 8.57
N ALA A 21 3.80 -5.10 9.27
CA ALA A 21 4.74 -4.49 10.19
C ALA A 21 5.72 -3.54 9.48
N ALA A 22 6.24 -3.94 8.32
CA ALA A 22 7.11 -3.10 7.52
C ALA A 22 6.38 -1.81 7.10
N ALA A 23 5.17 -1.94 6.54
CA ALA A 23 4.34 -0.80 6.14
C ALA A 23 4.06 0.18 7.29
N LEU A 24 3.59 -0.33 8.43
CA LEU A 24 3.27 0.50 9.59
C LEU A 24 4.51 1.17 10.18
N ARG A 25 5.67 0.51 10.18
CA ARG A 25 6.93 1.12 10.63
C ARG A 25 7.42 2.19 9.68
N THR A 26 7.26 2.01 8.37
CA THR A 26 7.61 3.03 7.38
C THR A 26 6.78 4.29 7.58
N GLU A 27 5.48 4.14 7.88
CA GLU A 27 4.58 5.28 8.06
C GLU A 27 4.68 5.94 9.44
N LEU A 28 4.71 5.14 10.52
CA LEU A 28 4.56 5.63 11.91
C LEU A 28 5.85 5.54 12.74
N GLY A 29 6.85 4.80 12.26
CA GLY A 29 8.02 4.40 13.03
C GLY A 29 7.71 3.33 14.09
N THR A 30 8.62 3.18 15.06
CA THR A 30 8.54 2.16 16.14
C THR A 30 8.30 2.76 17.53
N SER A 31 7.98 4.05 17.61
CA SER A 31 7.88 4.79 18.87
C SER A 31 6.60 4.46 19.66
N HIS A 32 6.55 4.87 20.93
CA HIS A 32 5.32 4.80 21.73
C HIS A 32 4.18 5.64 21.11
N ARG A 33 4.50 6.69 20.35
CA ARG A 33 3.52 7.47 19.58
C ARG A 33 2.86 6.62 18.50
N ALA A 34 3.63 5.81 17.76
CA ALA A 34 3.09 4.88 16.77
C ALA A 34 2.06 3.93 17.39
N ILE A 35 2.38 3.38 18.57
CA ILE A 35 1.47 2.52 19.32
C ILE A 35 0.18 3.26 19.70
N LYS A 36 0.26 4.50 20.22
CA LYS A 36 -0.94 5.29 20.54
C LYS A 36 -1.78 5.57 19.30
N THR A 37 -1.17 5.90 18.17
CA THR A 37 -1.87 6.13 16.90
C THR A 37 -2.63 4.89 16.45
N LEU A 38 -1.98 3.72 16.41
CA LEU A 38 -2.62 2.46 16.02
C LEU A 38 -3.82 2.12 16.90
N ARG A 39 -3.67 2.29 18.22
CA ARG A 39 -4.78 2.08 19.15
C ARG A 39 -5.93 3.04 18.91
N HIS A 40 -5.64 4.30 18.59
CA HIS A 40 -6.66 5.30 18.31
C HIS A 40 -7.42 5.00 17.01
N TRP A 41 -6.74 4.48 15.99
CA TRP A 41 -7.38 4.12 14.73
C TRP A 41 -8.24 2.86 14.83
N THR A 42 -7.82 1.87 15.62
CA THR A 42 -8.41 0.53 15.54
C THR A 42 -9.02 0.02 16.85
N ASP A 43 -9.04 0.84 17.91
CA ASP A 43 -9.40 0.46 19.28
C ASP A 43 -8.64 -0.76 19.84
N ALA A 44 -7.48 -1.08 19.26
CA ALA A 44 -6.70 -2.23 19.68
C ALA A 44 -6.05 -2.01 21.06
N SER A 45 -5.75 -3.13 21.73
CA SER A 45 -4.93 -3.09 22.94
C SER A 45 -3.49 -2.66 22.62
N GLU A 46 -2.78 -2.10 23.60
CA GLU A 46 -1.37 -1.75 23.45
C GLU A 46 -0.50 -2.96 23.09
N ARG A 47 -0.80 -4.12 23.70
CA ARG A 47 -0.12 -5.37 23.39
C ARG A 47 -0.31 -5.75 21.93
N THR A 48 -1.53 -5.64 21.43
CA THR A 48 -1.88 -5.97 20.04
C THR A 48 -1.14 -5.05 19.06
N ALA A 49 -1.15 -3.74 19.30
CA ALA A 49 -0.41 -2.77 18.48
C ALA A 49 1.10 -3.03 18.48
N LYS A 50 1.69 -3.40 19.63
CA LYS A 50 3.09 -3.83 19.71
C LYS A 50 3.37 -5.08 18.88
N HIS A 51 2.47 -6.07 18.90
CA HIS A 51 2.62 -7.28 18.08
C HIS A 51 2.59 -6.99 16.58
N TRP A 52 1.73 -6.07 16.13
CA TRP A 52 1.68 -5.63 14.74
C TRP A 52 2.97 -4.91 14.34
N LEU A 53 3.43 -3.96 15.16
CA LEU A 53 4.71 -3.29 14.93
C LEU A 53 5.91 -4.22 15.07
N ALA A 54 5.80 -5.35 15.76
CA ALA A 54 6.87 -6.36 15.82
C ALA A 54 6.80 -7.35 14.63
N GLY A 55 5.66 -7.43 13.94
CA GLY A 55 5.42 -8.46 12.91
C GLY A 55 5.24 -9.86 13.49
N SER A 56 5.02 -9.98 14.80
CA SER A 56 4.81 -11.27 15.46
C SER A 56 3.42 -11.84 15.17
N HIS A 57 2.42 -10.96 15.04
CA HIS A 57 1.06 -11.29 14.66
C HIS A 57 0.54 -10.20 13.73
N GLY A 58 -0.27 -10.58 12.74
CA GLY A 58 -0.95 -9.61 11.87
C GLY A 58 -2.28 -9.12 12.49
N PRO A 59 -2.83 -8.01 11.98
CA PRO A 59 -4.16 -7.55 12.37
C PRO A 59 -5.24 -8.54 11.89
N SER A 60 -6.32 -8.69 12.68
CA SER A 60 -7.50 -9.44 12.22
C SER A 60 -8.30 -8.61 11.21
N GLY A 61 -9.27 -9.21 10.52
CA GLY A 61 -9.99 -8.57 9.40
C GLY A 61 -10.56 -7.18 9.72
N LEU A 62 -11.25 -7.01 10.86
CA LEU A 62 -11.80 -5.70 11.25
C LEU A 62 -10.69 -4.68 11.51
N HIS A 63 -9.67 -5.05 12.29
CA HIS A 63 -8.53 -4.17 12.54
C HIS A 63 -7.79 -3.82 11.25
N LEU A 64 -7.68 -4.76 10.31
CA LEU A 64 -7.04 -4.52 9.02
C LEU A 64 -7.82 -3.49 8.20
N ILE A 65 -9.15 -3.58 8.18
CA ILE A 65 -10.01 -2.60 7.51
C ILE A 65 -9.81 -1.20 8.10
N GLU A 66 -9.77 -1.09 9.43
CA GLU A 66 -9.48 0.19 10.11
C GLU A 66 -8.09 0.72 9.74
N LEU A 67 -7.07 -0.13 9.74
CA LEU A 67 -5.71 0.28 9.35
C LEU A 67 -5.68 0.77 7.90
N MET A 68 -6.27 0.05 6.94
CA MET A 68 -6.30 0.47 5.54
C MET A 68 -7.10 1.76 5.31
N ARG A 69 -8.03 2.11 6.21
CA ARG A 69 -8.76 3.39 6.15
C ARG A 69 -7.89 4.59 6.53
N HIS A 70 -6.89 4.37 7.38
CA HIS A 70 -6.06 5.43 7.95
C HIS A 70 -4.61 5.44 7.45
N SER A 71 -4.12 4.32 6.90
CA SER A 71 -2.74 4.10 6.48
C SER A 71 -2.68 3.65 5.02
N GLU A 72 -2.19 4.54 4.16
CA GLU A 72 -1.93 4.24 2.75
C GLU A 72 -0.86 3.14 2.61
N HIS A 73 0.12 3.09 3.50
CA HIS A 73 1.14 2.04 3.45
C HIS A 73 0.57 0.66 3.80
N ALA A 74 -0.36 0.59 4.77
CA ALA A 74 -1.05 -0.65 5.09
C ALA A 74 -1.94 -1.12 3.94
N LEU A 75 -2.67 -0.20 3.29
CA LEU A 75 -3.45 -0.49 2.09
C LEU A 75 -2.56 -1.01 0.95
N GLN A 76 -1.45 -0.33 0.67
CA GLN A 76 -0.50 -0.75 -0.36
C GLN A 76 0.06 -2.15 -0.06
N ALA A 77 0.48 -2.43 1.17
CA ALA A 77 1.00 -3.75 1.53
C ALA A 77 -0.04 -4.88 1.32
N VAL A 78 -1.31 -4.61 1.61
CA VAL A 78 -2.40 -5.58 1.34
C VAL A 78 -2.60 -5.78 -0.16
N LEU A 79 -2.58 -4.70 -0.95
CA LEU A 79 -2.66 -4.79 -2.41
C LEU A 79 -1.47 -5.56 -2.99
N GLU A 80 -0.27 -5.39 -2.42
CA GLU A 80 0.94 -6.13 -2.82
C GLU A 80 0.82 -7.62 -2.54
N LEU A 81 0.37 -7.97 -1.34
CA LEU A 81 0.08 -9.35 -0.98
C LEU A 81 -1.05 -9.95 -1.83
N ALA A 82 -2.04 -9.13 -2.21
CA ALA A 82 -3.13 -9.53 -3.09
C ALA A 82 -2.71 -9.59 -4.57
N GLN A 83 -1.48 -9.18 -4.93
CA GLN A 83 -1.02 -9.04 -6.31
C GLN A 83 -1.95 -8.11 -7.14
N ARG A 84 -2.47 -7.07 -6.48
CA ARG A 84 -3.40 -6.06 -7.01
C ARG A 84 -2.78 -4.67 -6.99
N ASN A 85 -1.47 -4.57 -7.16
CA ASN A 85 -0.76 -3.30 -7.24
C ASN A 85 -1.14 -2.56 -8.51
N SER A 86 -2.21 -1.76 -8.46
CA SER A 86 -2.45 -0.73 -9.46
C SER A 86 -1.46 0.40 -9.21
N SER A 87 -0.24 0.20 -9.70
CA SER A 87 0.79 1.23 -9.80
C SER A 87 0.13 2.52 -10.29
N VAL A 88 0.39 3.66 -9.64
CA VAL A 88 -0.04 5.01 -10.07
C VAL A 88 0.17 5.22 -11.59
N ALA A 89 1.15 4.54 -12.16
CA ALA A 89 1.37 4.36 -13.59
C ALA A 89 0.11 4.02 -14.40
N VAL A 90 -0.75 3.09 -13.96
CA VAL A 90 -1.93 2.64 -14.74
C VAL A 90 -2.99 3.72 -14.87
N VAL A 91 -3.15 4.57 -13.86
CA VAL A 91 -4.18 5.63 -13.83
C VAL A 91 -3.65 6.94 -14.40
N TRP A 92 -2.38 7.28 -14.13
CA TRP A 92 -1.82 8.58 -14.44
C TRP A 92 -1.03 8.62 -15.76
N LEU A 93 -0.44 7.50 -16.21
CA LEU A 93 0.31 7.48 -17.48
C LEU A 93 -0.54 7.75 -18.72
N PRO A 94 -1.79 7.24 -18.85
CA PRO A 94 -2.61 7.57 -20.02
C PRO A 94 -2.90 9.07 -20.09
N ALA A 95 -3.28 9.68 -18.97
CA ALA A 95 -3.54 11.12 -18.89
C ALA A 95 -2.27 11.95 -19.15
N LEU A 96 -1.12 11.51 -18.64
CA LEU A 96 0.16 12.17 -18.90
C LEU A 96 0.59 12.04 -20.38
N ARG A 97 0.36 10.88 -20.99
CA ARG A 97 0.65 10.63 -22.41
C ARG A 97 -0.15 11.55 -23.32
N GLU A 98 -1.45 11.69 -23.08
CA GLU A 98 -2.29 12.61 -23.86
C GLU A 98 -1.79 14.05 -23.75
N ARG A 99 -1.47 14.52 -22.54
CA ARG A 99 -0.90 15.87 -22.36
C ARG A 99 0.44 16.07 -23.06
N LEU A 100 1.29 15.05 -23.12
CA LEU A 100 2.56 15.13 -23.85
C LEU A 100 2.35 15.18 -25.36
N LEU A 101 1.35 14.48 -25.89
CA LEU A 101 0.98 14.53 -27.30
C LEU A 101 0.44 15.90 -27.70
N ASP A 102 -0.43 16.50 -26.90
CA ASP A 102 -0.94 17.86 -27.14
C ASP A 102 0.20 18.89 -27.24
N VAL A 103 1.17 18.81 -26.32
CA VAL A 103 2.33 19.71 -26.32
C VAL A 103 3.24 19.45 -27.53
N ALA A 104 3.46 18.18 -27.90
CA ALA A 104 4.25 17.83 -29.07
C ALA A 104 3.61 18.33 -30.37
N GLU A 105 2.29 18.17 -30.51
CA GLU A 105 1.54 18.70 -31.66
C GLU A 105 1.66 20.22 -31.75
N MET A 106 1.56 20.92 -30.61
CA MET A 106 1.71 22.37 -30.57
C MET A 106 3.12 22.82 -31.02
N ILE A 107 4.16 22.06 -30.66
CA ILE A 107 5.53 22.29 -31.14
C ILE A 107 5.61 22.05 -32.66
N ASP A 108 5.05 20.95 -33.16
CA ASP A 108 5.06 20.62 -34.58
C ASP A 108 4.30 21.66 -35.42
N VAL A 109 3.21 22.23 -34.90
CA VAL A 109 2.50 23.35 -35.54
C VAL A 109 3.39 24.59 -35.63
N CYS A 110 4.17 24.90 -34.58
CA CYS A 110 5.12 26.02 -34.60
C CYS A 110 6.31 25.78 -35.53
N LEU A 111 6.73 24.51 -35.72
CA LEU A 111 7.85 24.12 -36.56
C LEU A 111 7.44 23.76 -38.01
N GLY A 112 6.14 23.63 -38.28
CA GLY A 112 5.59 23.39 -39.60
C GLY A 112 5.98 24.50 -40.58
N PRO A 113 6.10 24.20 -41.89
CA PRO A 113 6.72 25.11 -42.86
C PRO A 113 5.89 26.38 -43.05
N GLY A 114 6.26 27.41 -42.31
CA GLY A 114 5.69 28.77 -42.37
C GLY A 114 6.73 29.81 -42.76
N SER A 115 7.54 29.56 -43.80
CA SER A 115 8.22 30.63 -44.56
C SER A 115 8.96 30.06 -45.78
N ALA A 116 8.21 29.74 -46.84
CA ALA A 116 8.73 29.80 -48.20
C ALA A 116 7.63 30.46 -49.05
N HIS A 117 7.54 31.79 -48.90
CA HIS A 117 6.99 32.65 -49.95
C HIS A 117 8.08 32.87 -51.00
#